data_AF-A0A0F9P4N3-F1
#
_entry.id   AF-A0A0F9P4N3-F1
#
_cell.length_a   1.000
_cell.length_b   1.000
_cell.length_c   1.000
_cell.angle_alpha   90.00
_cell.angle_beta   90.00
_cell.angle_gamma   90.00
#
_symmetry.space_group_name_H-M   'P 1'
#
loop_
_entity.id
_entity.type
_entity.pdbx_description
1 polymer ?
#
loop_
_entity_poly.entity_id
_entity_poly.type
_entity_poly.pdbx_seq_one_letter_code
_entity_poly.pdbx_strand_id
1 'polypeptide(L)'
;MTIQGNFPVTYIEHVDYRAWRDDVSLLRGTEEFWTDDGKFSWAIEHVKWCYKLSLKTEQRVILRTPQLAGRIDNVLYQPLQHLRSFDPSSEYFADGGVSLRADDQTFAVWK
;
A
#
# COMPACT_ATOMS: atom_id res chain seq x y z
N MET A 1 -3.70 -5.21 9.26
CA MET A 1 -4.44 -4.15 9.98
C MET A 1 -5.59 -3.71 9.09
N THR A 2 -6.80 -3.63 9.62
CA THR A 2 -8.03 -3.26 8.88
C THR A 2 -8.75 -2.11 9.59
N ILE A 3 -9.46 -1.27 8.84
CA ILE A 3 -10.36 -0.23 9.38
C ILE A 3 -11.83 -0.63 9.18
N GLN A 4 -12.76 0.23 9.57
CA GLN A 4 -14.20 0.03 9.37
C GLN A 4 -14.51 -0.43 7.95
N GLY A 5 -15.42 -1.41 7.82
CA GLY A 5 -15.75 -2.03 6.54
C GLY A 5 -14.73 -3.09 6.08
N ASN A 6 -13.91 -3.64 6.98
CA ASN A 6 -12.89 -4.65 6.68
C ASN A 6 -11.83 -4.19 5.64
N PHE A 7 -11.61 -2.88 5.55
CA PHE A 7 -10.71 -2.33 4.56
C PHE A 7 -9.23 -2.50 5.00
N PRO A 8 -8.37 -3.22 4.26
CA PRO A 8 -6.99 -3.43 4.64
C PRO A 8 -6.16 -2.15 4.49
N VAL A 9 -5.56 -1.71 5.59
CA VAL A 9 -4.75 -0.47 5.64
C VAL A 9 -3.26 -0.73 5.79
N THR A 10 -2.88 -1.97 6.12
CA THR A 10 -1.50 -2.44 6.05
C THR A 10 -1.49 -3.75 5.30
N TYR A 11 -0.80 -3.78 4.17
CA TYR A 11 -0.69 -4.95 3.30
C TYR A 11 0.60 -4.89 2.47
N ILE A 12 0.98 -6.04 1.90
CA ILE A 12 2.14 -6.15 1.02
C ILE A 12 1.67 -6.03 -0.42
N GLU A 13 2.35 -5.19 -1.19
CA GLU A 13 2.21 -5.10 -2.64
C GLU A 13 3.46 -5.67 -3.31
N HIS A 14 3.28 -6.20 -4.52
CA HIS A 14 4.36 -6.65 -5.38
C HIS A 14 4.15 -6.10 -6.79
N VAL A 15 5.24 -5.95 -7.54
CA VAL A 15 5.18 -5.72 -8.98
C VAL A 15 4.63 -6.98 -9.65
N ASP A 16 3.59 -6.85 -10.47
CA ASP A 16 3.03 -7.98 -11.24
C ASP A 16 3.79 -8.18 -12.55
N TYR A 17 4.65 -9.19 -12.57
CA TYR A 17 5.46 -9.52 -13.75
C TYR A 17 4.67 -10.17 -14.89
N ARG A 18 3.37 -10.49 -14.72
CA ARG A 18 2.53 -10.96 -15.84
C ARG A 18 2.29 -9.86 -16.88
N ALA A 19 2.30 -8.60 -16.46
CA ALA A 19 2.14 -7.46 -17.35
C ALA A 19 3.29 -7.35 -18.37
N TRP A 20 4.43 -7.98 -18.12
CA TRP A 20 5.60 -7.95 -19.01
C TRP A 20 5.50 -8.95 -20.16
N ARG A 21 4.42 -9.74 -20.23
CA ARG A 21 4.22 -10.76 -21.26
C ARG A 21 4.27 -10.17 -22.67
N ASP A 22 3.78 -8.95 -22.85
CA ASP A 22 3.78 -8.26 -24.14
C ASP A 22 5.20 -7.89 -24.57
N ASP A 23 5.99 -7.32 -23.65
CA ASP A 23 7.40 -6.98 -23.91
C ASP A 23 8.25 -8.22 -24.18
N VAL A 24 8.03 -9.28 -23.40
CA VAL A 24 8.71 -10.57 -23.57
C VAL A 24 8.36 -11.21 -24.92
N SER A 25 7.11 -11.06 -25.40
CA SER A 25 6.70 -11.60 -26.71
C SER A 25 7.49 -11.04 -27.90
N LEU A 26 8.07 -9.83 -27.75
CA LEU A 26 8.92 -9.21 -28.77
C LEU A 26 10.23 -9.97 -28.99
N LEU A 27 10.65 -10.78 -28.02
CA LEU A 27 11.85 -11.64 -28.10
C LEU A 27 11.61 -12.91 -28.93
N ARG A 28 10.36 -13.16 -29.38
CA ARG A 28 10.00 -14.21 -30.36
C ARG A 28 10.47 -15.63 -29.98
N GLY A 29 10.36 -15.99 -28.70
CA GLY A 29 10.70 -17.33 -28.21
C GLY A 29 12.20 -17.54 -27.99
N THR A 30 12.98 -16.45 -27.93
CA THR A 30 14.39 -16.47 -27.50
C THR A 30 14.56 -16.20 -26.01
N GLU A 31 13.47 -15.82 -25.34
CA GLU A 31 13.39 -15.68 -23.90
C GLU A 31 13.38 -17.04 -23.19
N GLU A 32 14.09 -17.13 -22.07
CA GLU A 32 13.88 -18.18 -21.06
C GLU A 32 13.38 -17.51 -19.78
N PHE A 33 12.09 -17.17 -19.77
CA PHE A 33 11.43 -16.42 -18.70
C PHE A 33 10.11 -17.09 -18.27
N TRP A 34 9.85 -17.09 -16.97
CA TRP A 34 8.54 -17.41 -16.42
C TRP A 34 8.24 -16.65 -15.13
N THR A 35 6.98 -16.68 -14.72
CA THR A 35 6.52 -16.05 -13.49
C THR A 35 5.64 -16.99 -12.68
N ASP A 36 5.78 -16.91 -11.35
CA ASP A 36 4.91 -17.61 -10.41
C ASP A 36 3.84 -16.64 -9.92
N ASP A 37 2.66 -16.72 -10.54
CA ASP A 37 1.50 -15.88 -10.17
C ASP A 37 1.86 -14.37 -10.16
N GLY A 38 2.78 -13.93 -11.02
CA GLY A 38 3.21 -12.53 -11.14
C GLY A 38 4.18 -12.03 -10.07
N LYS A 39 4.45 -12.80 -9.00
CA LYS A 39 5.23 -12.35 -7.82
C LYS A 39 6.74 -12.43 -8.01
N PHE A 40 7.16 -13.39 -8.81
CA PHE A 40 8.55 -13.68 -9.11
C PHE A 40 8.79 -13.60 -10.61
N SER A 41 9.94 -13.06 -10.98
CA SER A 41 10.46 -13.08 -12.33
C SER A 41 11.69 -13.97 -12.34
N TRP A 42 11.61 -15.03 -13.13
CA TRP A 42 12.70 -15.98 -13.32
C TRP A 42 13.28 -15.84 -14.71
N ALA A 43 14.61 -15.89 -14.81
CA ALA A 43 15.30 -15.91 -16.08
C ALA A 43 16.51 -16.84 -16.03
N ILE A 44 16.79 -17.53 -17.12
CA ILE A 44 17.99 -18.33 -17.29
C ILE A 44 18.93 -17.60 -18.25
N GLU A 45 20.17 -17.40 -17.81
CA GLU A 45 21.25 -16.88 -18.64
C GLU A 45 22.25 -18.00 -18.94
N HIS A 46 22.47 -18.29 -20.22
CA HIS A 46 23.46 -19.28 -20.66
C HIS A 46 24.79 -18.58 -20.94
N VAL A 47 25.85 -18.99 -20.23
CA VAL A 47 27.21 -18.49 -20.41
C VAL A 47 28.14 -19.66 -20.71
N LYS A 48 28.38 -19.89 -22.02
CA LYS A 48 29.12 -21.05 -22.54
C LYS A 48 28.45 -22.36 -22.12
N TRP A 49 29.10 -23.16 -21.27
CA TRP A 49 28.63 -24.45 -20.77
C TRP A 49 27.90 -24.34 -19.42
N CYS A 50 27.87 -23.14 -18.84
CA CYS A 50 27.25 -22.87 -17.55
C CYS A 50 25.92 -22.14 -17.75
N TYR A 51 25.01 -22.31 -16.81
CA TYR A 51 23.79 -21.51 -16.72
C TYR A 51 23.78 -20.73 -15.40
N LYS A 52 23.17 -19.55 -15.42
CA LYS A 52 22.84 -18.76 -14.23
C LYS A 52 21.34 -18.63 -14.15
N LEU A 53 20.77 -19.13 -13.06
CA LEU A 53 19.38 -18.89 -12.72
C LEU A 53 19.27 -17.56 -11.98
N SER A 54 18.56 -16.59 -12.57
CA SER A 54 18.32 -15.28 -11.99
C SER A 54 16.87 -15.21 -11.49
N LEU A 55 16.70 -14.73 -10.25
CA LEU A 55 15.41 -14.44 -9.66
C LEU A 55 15.33 -12.96 -9.29
N LYS A 56 14.20 -12.33 -9.63
CA LYS A 56 13.86 -10.98 -9.21
C LYS A 56 12.48 -10.97 -8.54
N THR A 57 12.38 -10.27 -7.42
CA THR A 57 11.11 -9.94 -6.76
C THR A 57 11.20 -8.54 -6.18
N GLU A 58 10.14 -7.77 -6.32
CA GLU A 58 10.04 -6.38 -5.84
C GLU A 58 8.78 -6.26 -4.99
N GLN A 59 8.98 -6.31 -3.67
CA GLN A 59 7.89 -6.26 -2.69
C GLN A 59 8.00 -5.00 -1.86
N ARG A 60 6.86 -4.41 -1.50
CA ARG A 60 6.80 -3.26 -0.60
C ARG A 60 5.67 -3.42 0.41
N VAL A 61 5.90 -2.90 1.61
CA VAL A 61 4.87 -2.80 2.64
C VAL A 61 4.18 -1.45 2.49
N ILE A 62 2.87 -1.48 2.29
CA ILE A 62 2.05 -0.27 2.25
C ILE A 62 1.34 -0.09 3.58
N LEU A 63 1.40 1.13 4.11
CA LEU A 63 0.69 1.57 5.30
C LEU A 63 -0.12 2.82 4.94
N ARG A 64 -1.41 2.66 4.65
CA ARG A 64 -2.31 3.75 4.24
C ARG A 64 -2.73 4.66 5.40
N THR A 65 -2.74 4.13 6.62
CA THR A 65 -3.13 4.86 7.84
C THR A 65 -2.04 4.80 8.90
N PRO A 66 -0.88 5.46 8.68
CA PRO A 66 0.22 5.45 9.65
C PRO A 66 -0.19 6.02 11.02
N GLN A 67 -1.12 6.96 11.05
CA GLN A 67 -1.70 7.52 12.28
C GLN A 67 -2.39 6.46 13.16
N LEU A 68 -2.88 5.37 12.58
CA LEU A 68 -3.47 4.26 13.35
C LEU A 68 -2.42 3.28 13.84
N ALA A 69 -1.25 3.18 13.17
CA ALA A 69 -0.18 2.29 13.60
C ALA A 69 0.51 2.78 14.89
N GLY A 70 0.45 4.09 15.17
CA GLY A 70 0.93 4.69 16.41
C GLY A 70 -0.18 4.98 17.44
N ARG A 71 -1.39 4.45 17.25
CA ARG A 71 -2.51 4.74 18.15
C ARG A 71 -2.23 4.15 19.53
N ILE A 72 -2.06 5.02 20.51
CA ILE A 72 -2.01 4.64 21.92
C ILE A 72 -3.45 4.38 22.35
N ASP A 73 -3.85 3.10 22.43
CA ASP A 73 -5.22 2.72 22.78
C ASP A 73 -5.57 3.02 24.24
N ASN A 74 -4.57 3.01 25.12
CA ASN A 74 -4.72 3.23 26.55
C ASN A 74 -4.00 4.50 26.98
N VAL A 75 -4.53 5.65 26.60
CA VAL A 75 -4.18 6.91 27.25
C VAL A 75 -5.07 7.03 28.47
N LEU A 76 -4.51 6.89 29.68
CA LEU A 76 -5.19 7.33 30.90
C LEU A 76 -5.25 8.87 30.83
N TYR A 77 -6.32 9.39 30.25
CA TYR A 77 -6.53 10.81 30.08
C TYR A 77 -7.09 11.39 31.39
N GLN A 78 -6.26 12.10 32.14
CA GLN A 78 -6.69 12.93 33.27
C GLN A 78 -6.17 14.36 33.06
N PRO A 79 -6.94 15.24 32.42
CA PRO A 79 -6.56 16.64 32.32
C PRO A 79 -7.01 17.42 33.56
N LEU A 80 -6.18 18.34 34.04
CA LEU A 80 -6.64 19.44 34.91
C LEU A 80 -7.36 20.55 34.12
N GLN A 81 -7.19 20.59 32.78
CA GLN A 81 -7.85 21.55 31.88
C GLN A 81 -8.02 20.96 30.46
N HIS A 82 -9.24 20.99 29.92
CA HIS A 82 -9.63 20.29 28.69
C HIS A 82 -9.33 21.11 27.41
N LEU A 83 -9.11 20.45 26.27
CA LEU A 83 -8.90 21.10 24.97
C LEU A 83 -10.22 21.61 24.37
N ARG A 84 -10.15 22.67 23.56
CA ARG A 84 -11.28 23.23 22.81
C ARG A 84 -11.92 22.17 21.90
N SER A 85 -13.26 22.14 21.86
CA SER A 85 -14.08 21.18 21.11
C SER A 85 -14.68 21.81 19.86
N PHE A 86 -14.85 21.02 18.80
CA PHE A 86 -15.58 21.42 17.58
C PHE A 86 -17.09 21.15 17.69
N ASP A 87 -17.53 20.37 18.68
CA ASP A 87 -18.92 19.99 18.89
C ASP A 87 -19.71 21.14 19.55
N PRO A 88 -20.75 21.69 18.90
CA PRO A 88 -21.55 22.80 19.45
C PRO A 88 -22.28 22.45 20.76
N SER A 89 -22.47 21.16 21.04
CA SER A 89 -23.11 20.68 22.27
C SER A 89 -22.13 20.49 23.43
N SER A 90 -20.83 20.69 23.19
CA SER A 90 -19.78 20.57 24.19
C SER A 90 -19.59 21.89 24.97
N GLU A 91 -19.44 21.81 26.29
CA GLU A 91 -19.12 22.97 27.15
C GLU A 91 -17.77 23.65 26.80
N TYR A 92 -16.94 23.01 25.97
CA TYR A 92 -15.65 23.51 25.51
C TYR A 92 -15.65 23.95 24.04
N PHE A 93 -16.82 24.16 23.42
CA PHE A 93 -16.96 24.54 22.01
C PHE A 93 -16.21 25.85 21.65
N ALA A 94 -15.41 25.81 20.58
CA ALA A 94 -14.81 26.99 19.96
C ALA A 94 -14.55 26.78 18.45
N ASP A 95 -15.04 27.71 17.62
CA ASP A 95 -14.78 27.82 16.18
C ASP A 95 -14.85 26.50 15.38
N GLY A 96 -16.04 25.90 15.31
CA GLY A 96 -16.35 24.64 14.60
C GLY A 96 -15.72 24.53 13.21
N GLY A 97 -14.64 23.75 13.12
CA GLY A 97 -13.71 23.73 11.99
C GLY A 97 -14.35 23.46 10.61
N VAL A 98 -13.96 24.26 9.62
CA VAL A 98 -14.40 24.14 8.22
C VAL A 98 -13.47 23.18 7.48
N SER A 99 -14.02 22.09 6.92
CA SER A 99 -13.28 21.17 6.05
C SER A 99 -13.88 21.15 4.65
N LEU A 100 -13.31 21.94 3.74
CA LEU A 100 -13.62 21.92 2.31
C LEU A 100 -12.58 21.03 1.59
N ARG A 101 -13.04 20.03 0.83
CA ARG A 101 -12.22 19.30 -0.14
C ARG A 101 -12.74 19.60 -1.54
N ALA A 102 -11.84 19.77 -2.50
CA ALA A 102 -12.20 19.97 -3.91
C ALA A 102 -12.60 18.64 -4.57
N ASP A 103 -13.55 18.71 -5.49
CA ASP A 103 -14.19 17.56 -6.15
C ASP A 103 -13.30 16.82 -7.17
N ASP A 104 -12.04 17.23 -7.40
CA ASP A 104 -11.20 16.76 -8.51
C ASP A 104 -10.17 15.66 -8.17
N GLN A 105 -10.52 14.63 -7.39
CA GLN A 105 -9.52 13.63 -6.98
C GLN A 105 -9.61 12.29 -7.75
N THR A 106 -8.46 11.80 -8.24
CA THR A 106 -8.34 10.71 -9.23
C THR A 106 -7.94 9.33 -8.66
N PHE A 107 -7.96 9.13 -7.34
CA PHE A 107 -7.48 7.88 -6.71
C PHE A 107 -8.62 6.90 -6.38
N ALA A 108 -8.39 5.60 -6.61
CA ALA A 108 -9.33 4.51 -6.29
C ALA A 108 -8.72 3.43 -5.37
N VAL A 109 -9.58 2.63 -4.73
CA VAL A 109 -9.24 1.71 -3.63
C VAL A 109 -9.38 0.23 -4.05
N TRP A 110 -8.43 -0.63 -3.63
CA TRP A 110 -8.41 -2.08 -3.93
C TRP A 110 -9.45 -2.84 -3.10
N LYS A 111 -10.23 -3.73 -3.74
CA LYS A 111 -11.21 -4.62 -3.08
C LYS A 111 -10.62 -6.00 -2.85
#